data_AF-A0A150VH18-F1
#
_entry.id   AF-A0A150VH18-F1
#
_cell.length_a   1.000
_cell.length_b   1.000
_cell.length_c   1.000
_cell.angle_alpha   90.00
_cell.angle_beta   90.00
_cell.angle_gamma   90.00
#
_symmetry.space_group_name_H-M   'P 1'
#
loop_
_entity.id
_entity.type
_entity.pdbx_description
1 polymer ?
#
loop_
_entity_poly.entity_id
_entity_poly.type
_entity_poly.pdbx_seq_one_letter_code
_entity_poly.pdbx_strand_id
1 'polypeptide(L)'
;MTNTKPSIREIQPFAHLPSLCISLGSTSRQSRNDLASVIYTEVNQIILSVGCSIQQTISSYFDGFHGWLPIVRPRHFVEAMPINIGCPDPEVSLLLMTMCLIVVEPKVCELEPSLLLDSLYISVQGLFTYVQRHHCISLCLLQAVILITAFEYAVGRLEEARITIGVYARISALIGVNKETSVFELYQQNHDQASMTAEKWNVWWGVLVMER
;
A
#
# COMPACT_ATOMS: atom_id res chain seq x y z
N MET A 1 23.92 59.02 13.29
CA MET A 1 25.34 58.62 13.36
C MET A 1 25.55 58.24 14.83
N THR A 2 25.78 57.01 15.25
CA THR A 2 26.56 55.91 14.70
C THR A 2 25.99 54.57 15.18
N ASN A 3 26.03 53.61 14.27
CA ASN A 3 25.58 52.24 14.39
C ASN A 3 26.67 51.41 15.09
N THR A 4 26.34 50.67 16.16
CA THR A 4 27.28 49.76 16.82
C THR A 4 26.66 48.37 16.93
N LYS A 5 26.87 47.56 15.88
CA LYS A 5 26.64 46.10 15.89
C LYS A 5 27.64 45.41 16.81
N PRO A 6 27.25 44.46 17.66
CA PRO A 6 28.18 43.51 18.24
C PRO A 6 28.45 42.36 17.25
N SER A 7 29.73 42.00 17.15
CA SER A 7 30.30 40.92 16.36
C SER A 7 29.82 39.55 16.86
N ILE A 8 29.18 38.77 15.98
CA ILE A 8 28.84 37.36 16.21
C ILE A 8 30.11 36.56 15.92
N ARG A 9 30.63 35.87 16.95
CA ARG A 9 31.70 34.89 16.81
C ARG A 9 31.21 33.77 15.90
N GLU A 10 31.92 33.58 14.80
CA GLU A 10 31.81 32.41 13.92
C GLU A 10 32.07 31.14 14.73
N ILE A 11 31.07 30.28 14.83
CA ILE A 11 31.22 28.91 15.30
C ILE A 11 31.46 28.07 14.04
N GLN A 12 32.70 27.62 13.88
CA GLN A 12 33.11 26.67 12.85
C GLN A 12 32.35 25.34 13.03
N PRO A 13 31.76 24.75 11.96
CA PRO A 13 31.09 23.46 12.05
C PRO A 13 32.13 22.33 12.18
N PHE A 14 31.85 21.39 13.08
CA PHE A 14 32.60 20.16 13.30
C PHE A 14 32.87 19.41 11.98
N ALA A 15 34.06 19.59 11.43
CA ALA A 15 34.68 18.64 10.53
C ALA A 15 35.42 17.58 11.37
N HIS A 16 35.47 16.36 10.83
CA HIS A 16 36.22 15.19 11.32
C HIS A 16 35.45 14.22 12.25
N LEU A 17 34.59 13.40 11.62
CA LEU A 17 34.45 12.00 12.01
C LEU A 17 34.83 11.14 10.80
N PRO A 18 35.66 10.09 10.96
CA PRO A 18 36.08 9.25 9.85
C PRO A 18 34.89 8.40 9.36
N SER A 19 34.73 8.36 8.04
CA SER A 19 33.78 7.55 7.32
C SER A 19 34.02 6.06 7.58
N LEU A 20 33.31 5.48 8.56
CA LEU A 20 33.06 4.04 8.57
C LEU A 20 31.94 3.76 7.56
N CYS A 21 32.33 3.61 6.30
CA CYS A 21 31.50 2.93 5.31
C CYS A 21 31.41 1.46 5.71
N ILE A 22 30.47 1.12 6.60
CA ILE A 22 30.18 -0.27 6.89
C ILE A 22 29.45 -0.86 5.69
N SER A 23 29.97 -1.97 5.18
CA SER A 23 29.38 -2.86 4.18
C SER A 23 28.08 -3.53 4.69
N LEU A 24 27.10 -2.74 5.16
CA LEU A 24 25.81 -3.19 5.71
C LEU A 24 24.74 -3.41 4.63
N GLY A 25 25.09 -3.22 3.35
CA GLY A 25 24.12 -3.21 2.25
C GLY A 25 23.76 -4.58 1.69
N SER A 26 24.62 -5.60 1.80
CA SER A 26 24.38 -6.91 1.18
C SER A 26 23.59 -7.87 2.07
N THR A 27 23.91 -7.94 3.37
CA THR A 27 23.20 -8.79 4.34
C THR A 27 21.78 -8.30 4.65
N SER A 28 21.57 -6.98 4.77
CA SER A 28 20.24 -6.40 4.98
C SER A 28 19.33 -6.58 3.75
N ARG A 29 19.88 -6.41 2.55
CA ARG A 29 19.14 -6.64 1.30
C ARG A 29 18.79 -8.10 1.10
N GLN A 30 19.71 -9.03 1.36
CA GLN A 30 19.45 -10.46 1.27
C GLN A 30 18.34 -10.88 2.23
N SER A 31 18.46 -10.52 3.51
CA SER A 31 17.44 -10.83 4.53
C SER A 31 16.06 -10.25 4.18
N ARG A 32 16.01 -9.03 3.63
CA ARG A 32 14.74 -8.42 3.18
C ARG A 32 14.11 -9.18 2.01
N ASN A 33 14.92 -9.63 1.05
CA ASN A 33 14.45 -10.42 -0.07
C ASN A 33 13.97 -11.81 0.37
N ASP A 34 14.65 -12.44 1.33
CA ASP A 34 14.25 -13.71 1.92
C ASP A 34 12.87 -13.57 2.60
N LEU A 35 12.67 -12.51 3.40
CA LEU A 35 11.37 -12.23 4.04
C LEU A 35 10.26 -11.95 3.01
N ALA A 36 10.53 -11.17 1.98
CA ALA A 36 9.56 -10.90 0.92
C ALA A 36 9.13 -12.20 0.21
N SER A 37 10.06 -13.12 -0.02
CA SER A 37 9.76 -14.42 -0.61
C SER A 37 8.88 -15.31 0.28
N VAL A 38 9.12 -15.29 1.61
CA VAL A 38 8.30 -16.02 2.58
C VAL A 38 6.89 -15.45 2.63
N ILE A 39 6.76 -14.12 2.70
CA ILE A 39 5.46 -13.44 2.70
C ILE A 39 4.68 -13.75 1.43
N TYR A 40 5.32 -13.64 0.27
CA TYR A 40 4.68 -13.94 -1.00
C TYR A 40 4.22 -15.41 -1.08
N THR A 41 5.06 -16.34 -0.61
CA THR A 41 4.71 -17.77 -0.57
C THR A 41 3.50 -18.00 0.33
N GLU A 42 3.48 -17.40 1.51
CA GLU A 42 2.36 -17.50 2.45
C GLU A 42 1.07 -16.93 1.85
N VAL A 43 1.14 -15.74 1.25
CA VAL A 43 0.00 -15.12 0.55
C VAL A 43 -0.52 -16.05 -0.55
N ASN A 44 0.36 -16.64 -1.36
CA ASN A 44 -0.04 -17.58 -2.39
C ASN A 44 -0.73 -18.83 -1.82
N GLN A 45 -0.22 -19.40 -0.71
CA GLN A 45 -0.86 -20.55 -0.04
C GLN A 45 -2.25 -20.19 0.48
N ILE A 46 -2.43 -19.01 1.07
CA ILE A 46 -3.73 -18.56 1.57
C ILE A 46 -4.72 -18.33 0.41
N ILE A 47 -4.27 -17.73 -0.70
CA ILE A 47 -5.12 -17.55 -1.89
C ILE A 47 -5.59 -18.91 -2.44
N LEU A 48 -4.68 -19.89 -2.49
CA LEU A 48 -5.01 -21.25 -2.91
C LEU A 48 -5.97 -21.95 -1.94
N SER A 49 -5.81 -21.74 -0.63
CA SER A 49 -6.66 -22.39 0.38
C SER A 49 -8.11 -21.89 0.36
N VAL A 50 -8.34 -20.63 -0.03
CA VAL A 50 -9.69 -20.09 -0.28
C VAL A 50 -10.25 -20.47 -1.66
N GLY A 51 -9.51 -21.28 -2.44
CA GLY A 51 -9.95 -21.82 -3.71
C GLY A 51 -9.85 -20.85 -4.90
N CYS A 52 -9.02 -19.81 -4.77
CA CYS A 52 -8.67 -18.86 -5.82
C CYS A 52 -7.23 -19.12 -6.33
N SER A 53 -6.89 -18.54 -7.47
CA SER A 53 -5.50 -18.44 -7.94
C SER A 53 -5.11 -16.97 -8.09
N ILE A 54 -3.82 -16.66 -8.02
CA ILE A 54 -3.32 -15.29 -8.20
C ILE A 54 -3.88 -14.66 -9.48
N GLN A 55 -3.84 -15.39 -10.59
CA GLN A 55 -4.31 -14.87 -11.88
C GLN A 55 -5.82 -14.59 -11.88
N GLN A 56 -6.63 -15.49 -11.29
CA GLN A 56 -8.07 -15.28 -11.15
C GLN A 56 -8.37 -14.10 -10.23
N THR A 57 -7.65 -13.96 -9.11
CA THR A 57 -7.80 -12.84 -8.19
C THR A 57 -7.56 -11.51 -8.91
N ILE A 58 -6.46 -11.43 -9.66
CA ILE A 58 -6.09 -10.24 -10.43
C ILE A 58 -7.14 -9.92 -11.49
N SER A 59 -7.55 -10.90 -12.30
CA SER A 59 -8.55 -10.67 -13.36
C SER A 59 -9.90 -10.26 -12.78
N SER A 60 -10.41 -10.99 -11.78
CA SER A 60 -11.70 -10.68 -11.16
C SER A 60 -11.70 -9.30 -10.49
N TYR A 61 -10.57 -8.87 -9.92
CA TYR A 61 -10.46 -7.55 -9.32
C TYR A 61 -10.54 -6.45 -10.38
N PHE A 62 -9.75 -6.57 -11.45
CA PHE A 62 -9.68 -5.56 -12.50
C PHE A 62 -10.93 -5.52 -13.39
N ASP A 63 -11.62 -6.64 -13.56
CA ASP A 63 -12.89 -6.72 -14.31
C ASP A 63 -14.10 -6.30 -13.46
N GLY A 64 -14.01 -6.43 -12.13
CA GLY A 64 -15.08 -6.13 -11.19
C GLY A 64 -14.87 -4.82 -10.43
N PHE A 65 -14.25 -4.92 -9.24
CA PHE A 65 -14.15 -3.81 -8.28
C PHE A 65 -13.43 -2.58 -8.84
N HIS A 66 -12.41 -2.77 -9.66
CA HIS A 66 -11.66 -1.66 -10.27
C HIS A 66 -12.54 -0.71 -11.08
N GLY A 67 -13.60 -1.22 -11.72
CA GLY A 67 -14.55 -0.38 -12.47
C GLY A 67 -15.35 0.56 -11.59
N TRP A 68 -15.56 0.21 -10.32
CA TRP A 68 -16.21 1.07 -9.33
C TRP A 68 -15.23 2.06 -8.69
N LEU A 69 -14.02 1.58 -8.33
CA LEU A 69 -13.03 2.39 -7.64
C LEU A 69 -11.60 2.09 -8.16
N PRO A 70 -11.12 2.84 -9.18
CA PRO A 70 -9.86 2.57 -9.87
C PRO A 70 -8.63 3.08 -9.10
N ILE A 71 -8.45 2.59 -7.88
CA ILE A 71 -7.37 3.00 -6.96
C ILE A 71 -6.03 2.35 -7.28
N VAL A 72 -6.01 1.23 -8.00
CA VAL A 72 -4.80 0.52 -8.43
C VAL A 72 -4.72 0.53 -9.95
N ARG A 73 -3.58 0.93 -10.52
CA ARG A 73 -3.38 0.86 -11.97
C ARG A 73 -2.93 -0.55 -12.40
N PRO A 74 -3.60 -1.19 -13.39
CA PRO A 74 -3.27 -2.55 -13.83
C PRO A 74 -1.81 -2.71 -14.26
N ARG A 75 -1.31 -1.79 -15.10
CA ARG A 75 0.07 -1.82 -15.59
C ARG A 75 1.09 -1.74 -14.45
N HIS A 76 0.89 -0.81 -13.52
CA HIS A 76 1.79 -0.61 -12.39
C HIS A 76 1.79 -1.84 -11.47
N PHE A 77 0.62 -2.43 -11.21
CA PHE A 77 0.50 -3.63 -10.40
C PHE A 77 1.20 -4.84 -11.05
N VAL A 78 1.01 -5.05 -12.36
CA VAL A 78 1.66 -6.14 -13.10
C VAL A 78 3.18 -5.96 -13.14
N GLU A 79 3.67 -4.74 -13.36
CA GLU A 79 5.11 -4.44 -13.30
C GLU A 79 5.70 -4.68 -11.90
N ALA A 80 4.92 -4.44 -10.85
CA ALA A 80 5.30 -4.68 -9.45
C ALA A 80 5.18 -6.15 -9.01
N MET A 81 4.59 -7.01 -9.85
CA MET A 81 4.45 -8.45 -9.64
C MET A 81 5.45 -9.21 -10.52
N PRO A 82 6.69 -9.50 -10.05
CA PRO A 82 7.71 -10.18 -10.83
C PRO A 82 7.44 -11.69 -10.89
N ILE A 83 6.28 -12.09 -11.43
CA ILE A 83 5.75 -13.47 -11.48
C ILE A 83 6.79 -14.49 -11.98
N ASN A 84 7.75 -14.06 -12.81
CA ASN A 84 8.74 -14.93 -13.44
C ASN A 84 10.20 -14.73 -12.97
N ILE A 85 10.52 -13.69 -12.20
CA ILE A 85 11.93 -13.26 -11.96
C ILE A 85 12.25 -13.12 -10.46
N GLY A 86 11.26 -12.99 -9.59
CA GLY A 86 11.51 -12.82 -8.16
C GLY A 86 10.24 -12.84 -7.31
N CYS A 87 10.35 -12.35 -6.08
CA CYS A 87 9.20 -12.11 -5.22
C CYS A 87 8.78 -10.63 -5.28
N PRO A 88 7.47 -10.33 -5.24
CA PRO A 88 6.99 -8.97 -5.11
C PRO A 88 7.36 -8.36 -3.75
N ASP A 89 7.31 -7.04 -3.69
CA ASP A 89 7.43 -6.32 -2.42
C ASP A 89 6.34 -6.77 -1.43
N PRO A 90 6.61 -6.83 -0.11
CA PRO A 90 5.60 -7.16 0.89
C PRO A 90 4.32 -6.32 0.80
N GLU A 91 4.41 -5.04 0.44
CA GLU A 91 3.25 -4.17 0.25
C GLU A 91 2.38 -4.63 -0.93
N VAL A 92 3.02 -5.09 -2.02
CA VAL A 92 2.32 -5.59 -3.21
C VAL A 92 1.69 -6.96 -2.92
N SER A 93 2.37 -7.80 -2.15
CA SER A 93 1.81 -9.09 -1.68
C SER A 93 0.58 -8.88 -0.81
N LEU A 94 0.62 -7.90 0.10
CA LEU A 94 -0.52 -7.48 0.89
C LEU A 94 -1.65 -6.94 0.00
N LEU A 95 -1.33 -6.09 -0.98
CA LEU A 95 -2.33 -5.57 -1.91
C LEU A 95 -3.02 -6.70 -2.67
N LEU A 96 -2.26 -7.68 -3.18
CA LEU A 96 -2.82 -8.89 -3.81
C LEU A 96 -3.76 -9.65 -2.86
N MET A 97 -3.37 -9.80 -1.60
CA MET A 97 -4.19 -10.49 -0.60
C MET A 97 -5.50 -9.73 -0.31
N THR A 98 -5.46 -8.39 -0.25
CA THR A 98 -6.66 -7.56 -0.11
C THR A 98 -7.55 -7.58 -1.36
N MET A 99 -6.97 -7.68 -2.57
CA MET A 99 -7.75 -7.94 -3.79
C MET A 99 -8.45 -9.29 -3.70
N CYS A 100 -7.77 -10.33 -3.19
CA CYS A 100 -8.38 -11.65 -2.97
C CYS A 100 -9.59 -11.57 -2.04
N LEU A 101 -9.45 -10.83 -0.93
CA LEU A 101 -10.55 -10.62 0.03
C LEU A 101 -11.80 -9.99 -0.61
N ILE A 102 -11.62 -9.10 -1.58
CA ILE A 102 -12.73 -8.43 -2.28
C ILE A 102 -13.43 -9.35 -3.29
N VAL A 103 -12.67 -10.22 -3.96
CA VAL A 103 -13.18 -11.01 -5.09
C VAL A 103 -13.54 -12.44 -4.73
N VAL A 104 -13.15 -12.91 -3.54
CA VAL A 104 -13.44 -14.27 -3.11
C VAL A 104 -14.94 -14.44 -2.93
N GLU A 105 -15.51 -15.36 -3.71
CA GLU A 105 -16.89 -15.78 -3.55
C GLU A 105 -16.88 -17.06 -2.71
N PRO A 106 -17.59 -17.10 -1.57
CA PRO A 106 -17.67 -18.31 -0.78
C PRO A 106 -18.32 -19.41 -1.61
N LYS A 107 -17.58 -20.49 -1.89
CA LYS A 107 -18.17 -21.66 -2.56
C LYS A 107 -19.13 -22.30 -1.58
N VAL A 108 -20.39 -22.41 -1.99
CA VAL A 108 -21.54 -22.90 -1.19
C VAL A 108 -21.34 -24.31 -0.61
N CYS A 109 -20.30 -25.05 -1.02
CA CYS A 109 -20.15 -26.47 -0.72
C CYS A 109 -19.11 -26.82 0.37
N GLU A 110 -18.19 -25.94 0.78
CA GLU A 110 -17.14 -26.29 1.74
C GLU A 110 -16.84 -25.12 2.68
N LEU A 111 -16.99 -25.35 3.99
CA LEU A 111 -17.02 -24.39 5.11
C LEU A 111 -18.22 -23.44 5.10
N GLU A 112 -18.69 -23.05 6.29
CA GLU A 112 -19.60 -21.92 6.45
C GLU A 112 -18.95 -20.69 5.79
N PRO A 113 -19.57 -20.13 4.73
CA PRO A 113 -19.04 -18.99 3.96
C PRO A 113 -18.44 -17.85 4.79
N SER A 114 -19.06 -17.59 5.95
CA SER A 114 -18.65 -16.57 6.91
C SER A 114 -17.30 -16.87 7.56
N LEU A 115 -17.03 -18.13 7.93
CA LEU A 115 -15.78 -18.53 8.60
C LEU A 115 -14.58 -18.42 7.67
N LEU A 116 -14.76 -18.75 6.38
CA LEU A 116 -13.70 -18.61 5.38
C LEU A 116 -13.31 -17.15 5.18
N LEU A 117 -14.31 -16.28 4.99
CA LEU A 117 -14.12 -14.83 4.83
C LEU A 117 -13.50 -14.20 6.07
N ASP A 118 -13.99 -14.56 7.26
CA ASP A 118 -13.44 -14.07 8.53
C ASP A 118 -11.98 -14.52 8.73
N SER A 119 -11.65 -15.77 8.37
CA SER A 119 -10.27 -16.27 8.42
C SER A 119 -9.36 -15.51 7.46
N LEU A 120 -9.80 -15.26 6.22
CA LEU A 120 -9.03 -14.49 5.25
C LEU A 120 -8.83 -13.04 5.72
N TYR A 121 -9.89 -12.43 6.25
CA TYR A 121 -9.85 -11.08 6.82
C TYR A 121 -8.85 -10.97 7.98
N ILE A 122 -8.84 -11.94 8.91
CA ILE A 122 -7.86 -11.98 10.01
C ILE A 122 -6.43 -12.07 9.46
N SER A 123 -6.20 -12.92 8.47
CA SER A 123 -4.87 -13.06 7.85
C SER A 123 -4.43 -11.78 7.14
N VAL A 124 -5.35 -11.09 6.45
CA VAL A 124 -5.13 -9.78 5.84
C VAL A 124 -4.75 -8.74 6.91
N GLN A 125 -5.50 -8.66 8.02
CA GLN A 125 -5.21 -7.74 9.12
C GLN A 125 -3.85 -8.01 9.78
N GLY A 126 -3.49 -9.29 9.93
CA GLY A 126 -2.19 -9.71 10.43
C GLY A 126 -1.05 -9.26 9.52
N LEU A 127 -1.16 -9.53 8.21
CA LEU A 127 -0.17 -9.11 7.23
C LEU A 127 -0.09 -7.58 7.12
N PHE A 128 -1.24 -6.90 7.14
CA PHE A 128 -1.32 -5.44 7.12
C PHE A 128 -0.54 -4.84 8.30
N THR A 129 -0.81 -5.32 9.52
CA THR A 129 -0.12 -4.88 10.73
C THR A 129 1.38 -5.12 10.65
N TYR A 130 1.79 -6.27 10.12
CA TYR A 130 3.20 -6.58 9.91
C TYR A 130 3.85 -5.58 8.95
N VAL A 131 3.30 -5.42 7.74
CA VAL A 131 3.86 -4.52 6.73
C VAL A 131 3.89 -3.08 7.23
N GLN A 132 2.81 -2.59 7.85
CA GLN A 132 2.72 -1.24 8.41
C GLN A 132 3.80 -0.95 9.47
N ARG A 133 4.18 -1.93 10.29
CA ARG A 133 5.23 -1.76 11.31
C ARG A 133 6.63 -1.69 10.71
N HIS A 134 6.84 -2.25 9.53
CA HIS A 134 8.14 -2.36 8.88
C HIS A 134 8.34 -1.37 7.73
N HIS A 135 7.29 -0.69 7.27
CA HIS A 135 7.31 0.22 6.12
C HIS A 135 6.71 1.59 6.48
N CYS A 136 7.19 2.65 5.83
CA CYS A 136 6.51 3.93 5.88
C CYS A 136 5.18 3.86 5.12
N ILE A 137 4.18 4.66 5.52
CA ILE A 137 2.90 4.66 4.81
C ILE A 137 3.10 5.11 3.37
N SER A 138 2.81 4.19 2.45
CA SER A 138 2.94 4.35 1.00
C SER A 138 1.57 4.46 0.32
N LEU A 139 1.58 4.71 -0.99
CA LEU A 139 0.37 4.64 -1.79
C LEU A 139 -0.22 3.23 -1.82
N CYS A 140 0.62 2.20 -1.84
CA CYS A 140 0.21 0.79 -1.87
C CYS A 140 -0.48 0.39 -0.55
N LEU A 141 0.03 0.86 0.58
CA LEU A 141 -0.62 0.66 1.88
C LEU A 141 -1.98 1.36 1.95
N LEU A 142 -2.11 2.57 1.40
CA LEU A 142 -3.40 3.24 1.33
C LEU A 142 -4.39 2.52 0.41
N GLN A 143 -3.93 1.98 -0.73
CA GLN A 143 -4.76 1.14 -1.60
C GLN A 143 -5.27 -0.09 -0.84
N ALA A 144 -4.39 -0.79 -0.10
CA ALA A 144 -4.76 -1.93 0.73
C ALA A 144 -5.79 -1.56 1.82
N VAL A 145 -5.61 -0.43 2.50
CA VAL A 145 -6.57 0.08 3.50
C VAL A 145 -7.94 0.30 2.87
N ILE A 146 -8.02 0.95 1.71
CA ILE A 146 -9.31 1.21 1.04
C ILE A 146 -10.02 -0.11 0.74
N LEU A 147 -9.30 -1.14 0.28
CA LEU A 147 -9.88 -2.46 0.02
C LEU A 147 -10.34 -3.16 1.31
N ILE A 148 -9.57 -3.09 2.39
CA ILE A 148 -9.97 -3.61 3.70
C ILE A 148 -11.26 -2.95 4.17
N THR A 149 -11.31 -1.62 4.12
CA THR A 149 -12.49 -0.83 4.52
C THR A 149 -13.70 -1.12 3.64
N ALA A 150 -13.51 -1.28 2.32
CA ALA A 150 -14.58 -1.66 1.41
C ALA A 150 -15.19 -3.02 1.80
N PHE A 151 -14.35 -3.99 2.15
CA PHE A 151 -14.80 -5.29 2.65
C PHE A 151 -15.57 -5.15 3.96
N GLU A 152 -15.04 -4.40 4.93
CA GLU A 152 -15.69 -4.16 6.23
C GLU A 152 -17.09 -3.56 6.05
N TYR A 153 -17.24 -2.59 5.15
CA TYR A 153 -18.55 -2.05 4.78
C TYR A 153 -19.48 -3.10 4.18
N ALA A 154 -18.98 -3.92 3.25
CA ALA A 154 -19.77 -4.95 2.57
C ALA A 154 -20.34 -6.00 3.53
N VAL A 155 -19.59 -6.36 4.58
CA VAL A 155 -20.02 -7.35 5.59
C VAL A 155 -20.70 -6.72 6.82
N GLY A 156 -20.89 -5.40 6.84
CA GLY A 156 -21.60 -4.68 7.90
C GLY A 156 -20.78 -4.35 9.16
N ARG A 157 -19.44 -4.43 9.10
CA ARG A 157 -18.50 -4.04 10.17
C ARG A 157 -18.23 -2.53 10.15
N LEU A 158 -19.30 -1.74 10.38
CA LEU A 158 -19.29 -0.29 10.18
C LEU A 158 -18.36 0.47 11.13
N GLU A 159 -18.21 -0.02 12.37
CA GLU A 159 -17.38 0.65 13.37
C GLU A 159 -15.90 0.46 13.06
N GLU A 160 -15.50 -0.75 12.67
CA GLU A 160 -14.15 -1.07 12.20
C GLU A 160 -13.81 -0.25 10.95
N ALA A 161 -14.72 -0.21 9.96
CA ALA A 161 -14.56 0.57 8.74
C ALA A 161 -14.31 2.05 9.03
N ARG A 162 -15.14 2.67 9.88
CA ARG A 162 -15.03 4.09 10.25
C ARG A 162 -13.75 4.39 11.01
N ILE A 163 -13.33 3.53 11.94
CA ILE A 163 -12.09 3.72 12.70
C ILE A 163 -10.90 3.65 11.75
N THR A 164 -10.82 2.60 10.94
CA THR A 164 -9.74 2.38 9.98
C THR A 164 -9.65 3.58 9.03
N ILE A 165 -10.73 3.93 8.34
CA ILE A 165 -10.68 4.98 7.33
C ILE A 165 -10.42 6.36 7.93
N GLY A 166 -10.95 6.67 9.11
CA GLY A 166 -10.71 7.95 9.77
C GLY A 166 -9.24 8.15 10.15
N VAL A 167 -8.53 7.08 10.54
CA VAL A 167 -7.08 7.14 10.77
C VAL A 167 -6.35 7.41 9.46
N TYR A 168 -6.68 6.68 8.40
CA TYR A 168 -5.97 6.79 7.12
C TYR A 168 -6.34 8.03 6.29
N ALA A 169 -7.49 8.66 6.52
CA ALA A 169 -7.83 9.99 6.01
C ALA A 169 -6.84 11.04 6.51
N ARG A 170 -6.52 11.02 7.81
CA ARG A 170 -5.54 11.93 8.41
C ARG A 170 -4.12 11.63 7.93
N ILE A 171 -3.75 10.36 7.87
CA ILE A 171 -2.42 9.94 7.41
C ILE A 171 -2.20 10.30 5.93
N SER A 172 -3.17 10.02 5.06
CA SER A 172 -3.08 10.34 3.63
C SER A 172 -2.97 11.85 3.36
N ALA A 173 -3.68 12.67 4.16
CA ALA A 173 -3.52 14.13 4.13
C ALA A 173 -2.12 14.57 4.61
N LEU A 174 -1.59 13.94 5.67
CA LEU A 174 -0.27 14.26 6.22
C LEU A 174 0.86 13.95 5.23
N ILE A 175 0.82 12.80 4.55
CA ILE A 175 1.84 12.44 3.54
C ILE A 175 1.64 13.16 2.20
N GLY A 176 0.55 13.92 2.06
CA GLY A 176 0.29 14.78 0.92
C GLY A 176 -0.24 14.07 -0.32
N VAL A 177 -1.02 12.99 -0.15
CA VAL A 177 -1.73 12.36 -1.28
C VAL A 177 -2.78 13.31 -1.86
N ASN A 178 -3.32 14.19 -1.02
CA ASN A 178 -4.27 15.24 -1.38
C ASN A 178 -3.64 16.47 -2.05
N LYS A 179 -2.32 16.51 -2.26
CA LYS A 179 -1.67 17.67 -2.86
C LYS A 179 -2.05 17.79 -4.32
N GLU A 180 -2.71 18.89 -4.65
CA GLU A 180 -3.00 19.25 -6.03
C GLU A 180 -1.69 19.42 -6.80
N THR A 181 -1.60 18.76 -7.95
CA THR A 181 -0.53 19.02 -8.92
C THR A 181 -0.83 20.36 -9.57
N SER A 182 0.13 21.28 -9.56
CA SER A 182 -0.08 22.60 -10.15
C SER A 182 -0.37 22.50 -11.64
N VAL A 183 -1.13 23.46 -12.18
CA VAL A 183 -1.47 23.50 -13.62
C VAL A 183 -0.21 23.46 -14.49
N PHE A 184 0.87 24.13 -14.06
CA PHE A 184 2.15 24.12 -14.75
C PHE A 184 2.81 22.73 -14.77
N GLU A 185 2.79 22.01 -13.65
CA GLU A 185 3.32 20.65 -13.57
C GLU A 185 2.53 19.70 -14.46
N LEU A 186 1.19 19.81 -14.50
CA LEU A 186 0.33 18.99 -15.37
C LEU A 186 0.69 19.12 -16.85
N TYR A 187 1.01 20.34 -17.33
CA TYR A 187 1.42 20.57 -18.72
C TYR A 187 2.79 19.99 -19.06
N GLN A 188 3.66 19.78 -18.06
CA GLN A 188 4.98 19.18 -18.23
C GLN A 188 5.01 17.67 -18.00
N GLN A 189 3.88 17.05 -17.62
CA GLN A 189 3.85 15.63 -17.33
C GLN A 189 3.96 14.78 -18.59
N ASN A 190 4.90 13.84 -18.56
CA ASN A 190 4.86 12.70 -19.47
C ASN A 190 3.69 11.77 -19.11
N HIS A 191 3.30 10.91 -20.05
CA HIS A 191 2.17 9.98 -19.88
C HIS A 191 2.24 9.17 -18.57
N ASP A 192 3.42 8.66 -18.21
CA ASP A 192 3.60 7.87 -16.99
C ASP A 192 3.44 8.70 -15.70
N GLN A 193 3.84 9.98 -15.72
CA GLN A 193 3.67 10.91 -14.60
C GLN A 193 2.21 11.31 -14.42
N ALA A 194 1.53 11.63 -15.51
CA ALA A 194 0.10 11.94 -15.50
C ALA A 194 -0.71 10.75 -14.96
N SER A 195 -0.36 9.53 -15.38
CA SER A 195 -0.98 8.30 -14.91
C SER A 195 -0.74 8.05 -13.40
N MET A 196 0.47 8.32 -12.90
CA MET A 196 0.77 8.22 -11.47
C MET A 196 0.01 9.27 -10.63
N THR A 197 -0.12 10.51 -11.14
CA THR A 197 -0.93 11.54 -10.48
C THR A 197 -2.40 11.14 -10.43
N ALA A 198 -2.95 10.59 -11.52
CA ALA A 198 -4.33 10.10 -11.55
C ALA A 198 -4.55 8.97 -10.53
N GLU A 199 -3.64 8.01 -10.41
CA GLU A 199 -3.72 6.94 -9.40
C GLU A 199 -3.74 7.51 -7.98
N LYS A 200 -2.82 8.44 -7.66
CA LYS A 200 -2.79 9.11 -6.34
C LYS A 200 -4.10 9.83 -6.04
N TRP A 201 -4.64 10.53 -7.02
CA TRP A 201 -5.91 11.24 -6.88
C TRP A 201 -7.06 10.27 -6.65
N ASN A 202 -7.11 9.16 -7.37
CA ASN A 202 -8.11 8.11 -7.16
C ASN A 202 -8.01 7.50 -5.76
N VAL A 203 -6.80 7.27 -5.23
CA VAL A 203 -6.59 6.82 -3.85
C VAL A 203 -7.14 7.86 -2.87
N TRP A 204 -6.81 9.14 -3.05
CA TRP A 204 -7.34 10.21 -2.20
C TRP A 204 -8.89 10.26 -2.21
N TRP A 205 -9.50 10.19 -3.39
CA TRP A 205 -10.95 10.12 -3.51
C TRP A 205 -11.53 8.86 -2.88
N GLY A 206 -10.88 7.70 -3.06
CA GLY A 206 -11.28 6.46 -2.41
C GLY A 206 -11.32 6.60 -0.90
N VAL A 207 -10.32 7.25 -0.30
CA VAL A 207 -10.31 7.53 1.14
C VAL A 207 -11.50 8.41 1.55
N LEU A 208 -11.76 9.50 0.82
CA LEU A 208 -12.87 10.42 1.11
C LEU A 208 -14.26 9.85 0.87
N VAL A 209 -14.40 8.91 -0.06
CA VAL A 209 -15.68 8.21 -0.32
C VAL A 209 -15.95 7.22 0.80
N MET A 210 -14.93 6.47 1.23
CA MET A 210 -15.07 5.50 2.31
C MET A 210 -15.26 6.16 3.69
N GLU A 211 -14.84 7.41 3.89
CA GLU A 211 -15.04 8.12 5.15
C GLU A 211 -16.49 8.58 5.38
N ARG A 212 -17.30 8.66 4.32
CA ARG A 212 -18.67 9.20 4.35
C ARG A 212 -19.72 8.11 4.53
#